data_AF-A0A256Y6K5-F1
#
_entry.id   AF-A0A256Y6K5-F1
#
_cell.length_a   1.000
_cell.length_b   1.000
_cell.length_c   1.000
_cell.angle_alpha   90.00
_cell.angle_beta   90.00
_cell.angle_gamma   90.00
#
_symmetry.space_group_name_H-M   'P 1'
#
loop_
_entity.id
_entity.type
_entity.pdbx_description
1 polymer ?
#
loop_
_entity_poly.entity_id
_entity_poly.type
_entity_poly.pdbx_seq_one_letter_code
_entity_poly.pdbx_strand_id
1 'polypeptide(L)'
;MIKETIYIKIIICLLILSFGFILSKIGEKLIIFLWRKKYKISIEKVEIATIYVYVVNCIAIIIALSFLKINIEENLLIKIYEYLPFILSIVLIGILIIILIHLIFFFINKFLTTSGLIAFVKEYEKEQVLLNILIILKYTLYFIFSLIGLQALGVNIDSAVLFLKNIAYPFLILGLVFLFYGLKPFVENYFLGFFFKQEKLFTIGEQIKMPGQKQKITIESMKKIGVIASTKNHSNVFIPYKKLFEKQIFFKKITYDLDTLNKIKQHFIAQEPSYCGPASVSMILKIFGYDISQEKIGKLARTVVPPQKNLNDEKIGAGGTKPQDLIDVVEQLTKNKVKGVWININRITNLKLELKTWLNNKALIIVDYKKSFLFPEAKKAHYSVCFAVKGDELLILDPGVKKGGVYFADVRKIYLGMNTYSELLKEKRGYIVLAPKGTTAYKRIQEGLIFSDPNLYNDLSNSMANELDKLIKKASDIDFVLPKSIKKIIDEYKKKDKITHLWRPNNERI
;
A
#
# COMPACT_ATOMS: atom_id res chain seq x y z
N MET A 1 -28.81 -63.70 7.64
CA MET A 1 -28.35 -63.00 6.42
C MET A 1 -28.85 -61.56 6.28
N ILE A 2 -30.09 -61.24 5.87
CA ILE A 2 -30.50 -59.81 5.62
C ILE A 2 -30.29 -58.89 6.84
N LYS A 3 -30.66 -59.35 8.05
CA LYS A 3 -30.43 -58.61 9.31
C LYS A 3 -28.95 -58.34 9.57
N GLU A 4 -28.08 -59.35 9.46
CA GLU A 4 -26.63 -59.21 9.67
C GLU A 4 -26.00 -58.20 8.70
N THR A 5 -26.45 -58.18 7.44
CA THR A 5 -25.95 -57.22 6.44
C THR A 5 -26.33 -55.77 6.78
N ILE A 6 -27.50 -55.53 7.38
CA ILE A 6 -27.93 -54.18 7.82
C ILE A 6 -27.13 -53.73 9.05
N TYR A 7 -26.92 -54.61 10.05
CA TYR A 7 -26.12 -54.28 11.23
C TYR A 7 -24.69 -53.89 10.87
N ILE A 8 -24.07 -54.65 9.96
CA ILE A 8 -22.71 -54.36 9.49
C ILE A 8 -22.64 -52.99 8.80
N LYS A 9 -23.61 -52.65 7.95
CA LYS A 9 -23.66 -51.33 7.29
C LYS A 9 -23.82 -50.17 8.28
N ILE A 10 -24.68 -50.31 9.28
CA ILE A 10 -24.90 -49.27 10.31
C ILE A 10 -23.63 -49.09 11.16
N ILE A 11 -22.99 -50.18 11.58
CA ILE A 11 -21.75 -50.14 12.36
C ILE A 11 -20.62 -49.48 11.55
N ILE A 12 -20.45 -49.86 10.28
CA ILE A 12 -19.46 -49.25 9.38
C ILE A 12 -19.74 -47.75 9.22
N CYS A 13 -21.01 -47.35 9.05
CA CYS A 13 -21.39 -45.95 8.96
C CYS A 13 -21.06 -45.15 10.22
N LEU A 14 -21.37 -45.69 11.41
CA LEU A 14 -21.01 -45.06 12.68
C LEU A 14 -19.49 -44.92 12.83
N LEU A 15 -18.73 -45.96 12.46
CA LEU A 15 -17.27 -45.91 12.46
C LEU A 15 -16.73 -44.83 11.53
N ILE A 16 -17.27 -44.69 10.31
CA ILE A 16 -16.87 -43.65 9.35
C ILE A 16 -17.15 -42.25 9.91
N LEU A 17 -18.31 -42.03 10.52
CA LEU A 17 -18.69 -40.74 11.10
C LEU A 17 -17.84 -40.40 12.33
N SER A 18 -17.65 -41.35 13.24
CA SER A 18 -16.79 -41.18 14.41
C SER A 18 -15.36 -40.90 13.99
N PHE A 19 -14.82 -41.64 13.02
CA PHE A 19 -13.49 -41.42 12.49
C PHE A 19 -13.35 -40.05 11.81
N GLY A 20 -14.32 -39.65 10.99
CA GLY A 20 -14.35 -38.33 10.35
C GLY A 20 -14.37 -37.18 11.36
N PHE A 21 -15.19 -37.30 12.41
CA PHE A 21 -15.26 -36.30 13.48
C PHE A 21 -13.96 -36.21 14.30
N ILE A 22 -13.37 -37.36 14.64
CA ILE A 22 -12.08 -37.41 15.34
C ILE A 22 -10.99 -36.79 14.46
N LEU A 23 -10.93 -37.14 13.19
CA LEU A 23 -9.96 -36.64 12.23
C LEU A 23 -10.11 -35.12 12.02
N SER A 24 -11.35 -34.61 11.96
CA SER A 24 -11.63 -33.19 11.82
C SER A 24 -11.14 -32.41 13.05
N LYS A 25 -11.37 -32.92 14.26
CA LYS A 25 -10.89 -32.30 15.51
C LYS A 25 -9.39 -32.36 15.72
N ILE A 26 -8.75 -33.47 15.36
CA ILE A 26 -7.28 -33.59 15.41
C ILE A 26 -6.65 -32.61 14.43
N GLY A 27 -7.13 -32.56 13.19
CA GLY A 27 -6.60 -31.64 12.19
C GLY A 27 -6.87 -30.17 12.52
N GLU A 28 -8.02 -29.83 13.12
CA GLU A 28 -8.31 -28.49 13.65
C GLU A 28 -7.21 -28.03 14.63
N LYS A 29 -6.93 -28.86 15.65
CA LYS A 29 -5.91 -28.57 16.66
C LYS A 29 -4.52 -28.45 16.03
N LEU A 30 -4.19 -29.31 15.07
CA LEU A 30 -2.89 -29.33 14.42
C LEU A 30 -2.69 -28.08 13.54
N ILE A 31 -3.71 -27.67 12.77
CA ILE A 31 -3.68 -26.43 11.98
C ILE A 31 -3.52 -25.22 12.89
N ILE A 32 -4.30 -25.14 13.99
CA ILE A 32 -4.19 -24.05 14.97
C ILE A 32 -2.78 -24.01 15.56
N PHE A 33 -2.22 -25.16 15.93
CA PHE A 33 -0.86 -25.26 16.47
C PHE A 33 0.21 -24.79 15.48
N LEU A 34 0.18 -25.27 14.24
CA LEU A 34 1.11 -24.85 13.19
C LEU A 34 0.98 -23.36 12.86
N TRP A 35 -0.24 -22.83 12.84
CA TRP A 35 -0.50 -21.42 12.61
C TRP A 35 0.05 -20.54 13.73
N ARG A 36 -0.18 -20.93 14.99
CA ARG A 36 0.38 -20.26 16.17
C ARG A 36 1.92 -20.24 16.13
N LYS A 37 2.54 -21.36 15.76
CA LYS A 37 4.00 -21.47 15.62
C LYS A 37 4.56 -20.56 14.53
N LYS A 38 3.88 -20.46 13.38
CA LYS A 38 4.34 -19.66 12.23
C LYS A 38 4.15 -18.15 12.43
N TYR A 39 3.03 -17.73 13.01
CA TYR A 39 2.67 -16.32 13.10
C TYR A 39 2.88 -15.70 14.49
N LYS A 40 3.19 -16.49 15.54
CA LYS A 40 3.35 -16.05 16.93
C LYS A 40 2.15 -15.24 17.48
N ILE A 41 0.94 -15.57 17.04
CA ILE A 41 -0.30 -14.89 17.47
C ILE A 41 -1.18 -15.88 18.26
N SER A 42 -1.69 -15.46 19.42
CA SER A 42 -2.62 -16.22 20.26
C SER A 42 -4.07 -16.06 19.81
N ILE A 43 -4.37 -16.30 18.53
CA ILE A 43 -5.75 -16.27 18.05
C ILE A 43 -6.44 -17.56 18.51
N GLU A 44 -7.62 -17.43 19.12
CA GLU A 44 -8.44 -18.58 19.54
C GLU A 44 -9.06 -19.32 18.35
N LYS A 45 -9.37 -18.62 17.25
CA LYS A 45 -9.99 -19.20 16.06
C LYS A 45 -9.17 -18.89 14.80
N VAL A 46 -8.66 -19.94 14.15
CA VAL A 46 -7.99 -19.86 12.85
C VAL A 46 -9.01 -20.26 11.79
N GLU A 47 -9.40 -19.32 10.91
CA GLU A 47 -10.47 -19.56 9.92
C GLU A 47 -10.23 -20.81 9.06
N ILE A 48 -8.97 -21.09 8.69
CA ILE A 48 -8.61 -22.27 7.89
C ILE A 48 -8.82 -23.58 8.66
N ALA A 49 -8.65 -23.58 9.98
CA ALA A 49 -8.95 -24.75 10.80
C ALA A 49 -10.46 -25.04 10.77
N THR A 50 -11.29 -24.00 10.82
CA THR A 50 -12.74 -24.15 10.70
C THR A 50 -13.17 -24.71 9.33
N ILE A 51 -12.56 -24.25 8.23
CA ILE A 51 -12.82 -24.78 6.88
C ILE A 51 -12.46 -26.26 6.81
N TYR A 52 -11.28 -26.64 7.32
CA TYR A 52 -10.84 -28.03 7.35
C TYR A 52 -11.84 -28.92 8.08
N VAL A 53 -12.35 -28.48 9.24
CA VAL A 53 -13.34 -29.24 10.01
C VAL A 53 -14.60 -29.51 9.18
N TYR A 54 -15.13 -28.47 8.52
CA TYR A 54 -16.33 -28.61 7.70
C TYR A 54 -16.11 -29.54 6.50
N VAL A 55 -14.97 -29.42 5.80
CA VAL A 55 -14.67 -30.27 4.64
C VAL A 55 -14.53 -31.74 5.04
N VAL A 56 -13.80 -32.04 6.11
CA VAL A 56 -13.61 -33.42 6.57
C VAL A 56 -14.93 -34.03 7.04
N ASN A 57 -15.76 -33.28 7.76
CA ASN A 57 -17.07 -33.77 8.18
C ASN A 57 -18.01 -33.99 6.97
N CYS A 58 -17.99 -33.09 5.97
CA CYS A 58 -18.75 -33.30 4.72
C CYS A 58 -18.32 -34.59 4.01
N ILE A 59 -17.01 -34.83 3.86
CA ILE A 59 -16.48 -36.03 3.21
C ILE A 59 -16.89 -37.28 3.99
N ALA A 60 -16.75 -37.26 5.32
CA ALA A 60 -17.16 -38.38 6.16
C ALA A 60 -18.66 -38.69 6.03
N ILE A 61 -19.51 -37.66 5.98
CA ILE A 61 -20.95 -37.83 5.76
C ILE A 61 -21.24 -38.39 4.35
N ILE A 62 -20.55 -37.92 3.31
CA ILE A 62 -20.71 -38.44 1.94
C ILE A 62 -20.34 -39.92 1.86
N ILE A 63 -19.21 -40.31 2.48
CA ILE A 63 -18.76 -41.70 2.52
C ILE A 63 -19.76 -42.55 3.31
N ALA A 64 -20.23 -42.07 4.46
CA ALA A 64 -21.26 -42.72 5.27
C ALA A 64 -22.56 -42.95 4.48
N LEU A 65 -23.04 -41.92 3.77
CA LEU A 65 -24.23 -42.01 2.90
C LEU A 65 -24.04 -43.01 1.74
N SER A 66 -22.84 -43.12 1.18
CA SER A 66 -22.56 -44.06 0.08
C SER A 66 -22.70 -45.53 0.50
N PHE A 67 -22.43 -45.85 1.77
CA PHE A 67 -22.57 -47.20 2.34
C PHE A 67 -24.03 -47.56 2.72
N LEU A 68 -24.89 -46.56 2.89
CA LEU A 68 -26.27 -46.73 3.40
C LEU A 68 -27.33 -47.01 2.32
N LYS A 69 -27.01 -46.99 1.01
CA LYS A 69 -27.99 -47.22 -0.07
C LYS A 69 -28.87 -48.46 0.18
N ILE A 70 -30.18 -48.26 0.35
CA ILE A 70 -31.20 -49.30 0.56
C ILE A 70 -32.38 -49.02 -0.38
N ASN A 71 -32.82 -50.07 -1.11
CA ASN A 71 -34.10 -50.12 -1.82
C ASN A 71 -35.16 -50.69 -0.87
N ILE A 72 -36.37 -50.12 -0.87
CA ILE A 72 -37.45 -50.45 0.08
C ILE A 72 -38.50 -51.32 -0.63
N GLU A 73 -38.73 -52.55 -0.16
CA GLU A 73 -39.95 -53.35 -0.40
C GLU A 73 -40.53 -53.88 0.94
N GLU A 74 -41.83 -54.15 0.97
CA GLU A 74 -42.70 -54.10 2.16
C GLU A 74 -42.69 -55.32 3.11
N ASN A 75 -42.60 -55.11 4.45
CA ASN A 75 -43.50 -55.75 5.44
C ASN A 75 -43.41 -55.22 6.90
N LEU A 76 -44.55 -55.15 7.61
CA LEU A 76 -44.89 -54.06 8.55
C LEU A 76 -44.37 -54.08 10.00
N LEU A 77 -43.68 -55.12 10.49
CA LEU A 77 -43.16 -55.15 11.88
C LEU A 77 -41.64 -55.26 12.00
N ILE A 78 -40.92 -55.48 10.89
CA ILE A 78 -39.46 -55.30 10.76
C ILE A 78 -39.12 -53.84 10.33
N LYS A 79 -40.15 -53.09 9.91
CA LYS A 79 -40.10 -51.74 9.33
C LYS A 79 -39.36 -50.68 10.15
N ILE A 80 -39.51 -50.60 11.48
CA ILE A 80 -38.86 -49.51 12.26
C ILE A 80 -37.32 -49.61 12.18
N TYR A 81 -36.76 -50.83 12.21
CA TYR A 81 -35.32 -51.06 12.09
C TYR A 81 -34.82 -50.95 10.65
N GLU A 82 -35.64 -51.30 9.66
CA GLU A 82 -35.33 -51.09 8.23
C GLU A 82 -35.40 -49.61 7.82
N TYR A 83 -36.20 -48.79 8.51
CA TYR A 83 -36.22 -47.34 8.33
C TYR A 83 -35.07 -46.63 9.04
N LEU A 84 -34.36 -47.27 9.96
CA LEU A 84 -33.27 -46.62 10.71
C LEU A 84 -32.15 -46.09 9.79
N PRO A 85 -31.65 -46.85 8.79
CA PRO A 85 -30.75 -46.32 7.76
C PRO A 85 -31.31 -45.13 6.96
N PHE A 86 -32.61 -45.14 6.66
CA PHE A 86 -33.27 -44.07 5.91
C PHE A 86 -33.40 -42.80 6.76
N ILE A 87 -33.85 -42.93 8.01
CA ILE A 87 -33.91 -41.84 9.00
C ILE A 87 -32.51 -41.26 9.23
N LEU A 88 -31.50 -42.12 9.40
CA LEU A 88 -30.11 -41.69 9.56
C LEU A 88 -29.62 -40.93 8.32
N SER A 89 -29.97 -41.41 7.11
CA SER A 89 -29.63 -40.74 5.86
C SER A 89 -30.29 -39.36 5.74
N ILE A 90 -31.56 -39.20 6.15
CA ILE A 90 -32.24 -37.90 6.21
C ILE A 90 -31.50 -36.95 7.15
N VAL A 91 -31.18 -37.39 8.36
CA VAL A 91 -30.47 -36.58 9.36
C VAL A 91 -29.10 -36.16 8.85
N LEU A 92 -28.34 -37.11 8.28
CA LEU A 92 -27.02 -36.86 7.72
C LEU A 92 -27.06 -35.89 6.53
N ILE A 93 -28.03 -36.03 5.63
CA ILE A 93 -28.25 -35.10 4.52
C ILE A 93 -28.60 -33.71 5.06
N GLY A 94 -29.47 -33.61 6.06
CA GLY A 94 -29.80 -32.33 6.70
C GLY A 94 -28.56 -31.62 7.28
N ILE A 95 -27.72 -32.36 8.01
CA ILE A 95 -26.45 -31.84 8.55
C ILE A 95 -25.51 -31.42 7.40
N LEU A 96 -25.40 -32.24 6.35
CA LEU A 96 -24.56 -31.94 5.18
C LEU A 96 -24.99 -30.64 4.49
N ILE A 97 -26.30 -30.45 4.28
CA ILE A 97 -26.87 -29.23 3.67
C ILE A 97 -26.50 -28.00 4.50
N ILE A 98 -26.66 -28.07 5.83
CA ILE A 98 -26.33 -26.96 6.73
C ILE A 98 -24.84 -26.61 6.62
N ILE A 99 -23.95 -27.60 6.66
CA ILE A 99 -22.50 -27.38 6.58
C ILE A 99 -22.12 -26.79 5.22
N LEU A 100 -22.68 -27.33 4.13
CA LEU A 100 -22.34 -26.92 2.77
C LEU A 100 -22.78 -25.47 2.50
N ILE A 101 -23.96 -25.07 2.96
CA ILE A 101 -24.42 -23.69 2.84
C ILE A 101 -23.57 -22.74 3.69
N HIS A 102 -23.21 -23.15 4.91
CA HIS A 102 -22.27 -22.36 5.73
C HIS A 102 -20.93 -22.13 5.03
N LEU A 103 -20.41 -23.18 4.39
CA LEU A 103 -19.16 -23.10 3.63
C LEU A 103 -19.27 -22.14 2.44
N ILE A 104 -20.35 -22.22 1.66
CA ILE A 104 -20.60 -21.28 0.55
C ILE A 104 -20.69 -19.84 1.05
N PHE A 105 -21.45 -19.59 2.11
CA PHE A 105 -21.60 -18.24 2.68
C PHE A 105 -20.31 -17.69 3.28
N PHE A 106 -19.46 -18.56 3.83
CA PHE A 106 -18.12 -18.16 4.26
C PHE A 106 -17.31 -17.59 3.08
N PHE A 107 -17.31 -18.25 1.92
CA PHE A 107 -16.61 -17.75 0.74
C PHE A 107 -17.24 -16.47 0.17
N ILE A 108 -18.57 -16.40 0.10
CA ILE A 108 -19.29 -15.20 -0.37
C ILE A 108 -18.95 -14.01 0.52
N ASN A 109 -19.05 -14.16 1.84
CA ASN A 109 -18.76 -13.07 2.79
C ASN A 109 -17.30 -12.62 2.70
N LYS A 110 -16.36 -13.56 2.59
CA LYS A 110 -14.94 -13.25 2.40
C LYS A 110 -14.67 -12.51 1.10
N PHE A 111 -15.34 -12.89 0.02
CA PHE A 111 -15.25 -12.18 -1.24
C PHE A 111 -15.82 -10.75 -1.13
N LEU A 112 -16.99 -10.57 -0.51
CA LEU A 112 -17.63 -9.27 -0.33
C LEU A 112 -16.79 -8.30 0.50
N THR A 113 -16.16 -8.79 1.58
CA THR A 113 -15.27 -7.97 2.43
C THR A 113 -13.97 -7.62 1.71
N THR A 114 -13.33 -8.60 1.05
CA THR A 114 -12.01 -8.41 0.42
C THR A 114 -12.09 -7.57 -0.86
N SER A 115 -13.16 -7.73 -1.64
CA SER A 115 -13.38 -6.97 -2.88
C SER A 115 -13.63 -5.48 -2.61
N GLY A 116 -14.19 -5.14 -1.44
CA GLY A 116 -14.65 -3.78 -1.12
C GLY A 116 -16.08 -3.51 -1.59
N LEU A 117 -16.83 -4.52 -2.03
CA LEU A 117 -18.25 -4.39 -2.40
C LEU A 117 -19.10 -3.88 -1.25
N ILE A 118 -18.82 -4.31 -0.01
CA ILE A 118 -19.55 -3.82 1.17
C ILE A 118 -19.34 -2.31 1.34
N ALA A 119 -18.09 -1.84 1.22
CA ALA A 119 -17.79 -0.41 1.30
C ALA A 119 -18.49 0.38 0.19
N PHE A 120 -18.48 -0.14 -1.05
CA PHE A 120 -19.21 0.47 -2.16
C PHE A 120 -20.71 0.54 -1.90
N VAL A 121 -21.37 -0.56 -1.50
CA VAL A 121 -22.81 -0.55 -1.23
C VAL A 121 -23.18 0.39 -0.07
N LYS A 122 -22.32 0.46 0.95
CA LYS A 122 -22.47 1.38 2.08
C LYS A 122 -22.35 2.85 1.67
N GLU A 123 -21.41 3.17 0.78
CA GLU A 123 -21.26 4.51 0.20
C GLU A 123 -22.48 4.95 -0.63
N TYR A 124 -23.29 3.99 -1.11
CA TYR A 124 -24.54 4.25 -1.85
C TYR A 124 -25.79 4.08 -0.98
N GLU A 125 -25.66 3.91 0.34
CA GLU A 125 -26.77 3.73 1.29
C GLU A 125 -27.69 2.54 0.98
N LYS A 126 -27.16 1.50 0.31
CA LYS A 126 -27.93 0.31 -0.13
C LYS A 126 -27.60 -0.95 0.66
N GLU A 127 -27.08 -0.82 1.87
CA GLU A 127 -26.62 -1.96 2.70
C GLU A 127 -27.76 -2.98 2.94
N GLN A 128 -28.98 -2.49 3.19
CA GLN A 128 -30.15 -3.33 3.38
C GLN A 128 -30.48 -4.18 2.14
N VAL A 129 -30.26 -3.65 0.93
CA VAL A 129 -30.53 -4.39 -0.32
C VAL A 129 -29.58 -5.57 -0.45
N LEU A 130 -28.28 -5.37 -0.14
CA LEU A 130 -27.30 -6.45 -0.16
C LEU A 130 -27.63 -7.54 0.88
N LEU A 131 -27.99 -7.14 2.10
CA LEU A 131 -28.40 -8.08 3.15
C LEU A 131 -29.62 -8.90 2.73
N ASN A 132 -30.64 -8.24 2.17
CA ASN A 132 -31.84 -8.93 1.68
C ASN A 132 -31.52 -9.93 0.56
N ILE A 133 -30.65 -9.56 -0.39
CA ILE A 133 -30.21 -10.47 -1.46
C ILE A 133 -29.47 -11.68 -0.89
N LEU A 134 -28.58 -11.47 0.09
CA LEU A 134 -27.85 -12.57 0.74
C LEU A 134 -28.78 -13.52 1.50
N ILE A 135 -29.80 -13.00 2.17
CA ILE A 135 -30.82 -13.81 2.84
C ILE A 135 -31.62 -14.63 1.83
N ILE A 136 -32.08 -14.01 0.75
CA ILE A 136 -32.82 -14.70 -0.34
C ILE A 136 -31.97 -15.82 -0.94
N LEU A 137 -30.70 -15.52 -1.25
CA LEU A 137 -29.77 -16.51 -1.77
C LEU A 137 -29.57 -17.68 -0.79
N LYS A 138 -29.49 -17.40 0.52
CA LYS A 138 -29.31 -18.42 1.56
C LYS A 138 -30.47 -19.42 1.57
N TYR A 139 -31.70 -18.93 1.63
CA TYR A 139 -32.89 -19.79 1.63
C TYR A 139 -33.08 -20.51 0.30
N THR A 140 -32.74 -19.86 -0.81
CA THR A 140 -32.76 -20.51 -2.14
C THR A 140 -31.80 -21.70 -2.18
N LEU A 141 -30.60 -21.57 -1.63
CA LEU A 141 -29.65 -22.68 -1.53
C LEU A 141 -30.14 -23.79 -0.59
N TYR A 142 -30.74 -23.46 0.56
CA TYR A 142 -31.38 -24.47 1.43
C TYR A 142 -32.43 -25.26 0.65
N PHE A 143 -33.31 -24.58 -0.07
CA PHE A 143 -34.35 -25.21 -0.87
C PHE A 143 -33.79 -26.13 -1.96
N ILE A 144 -32.83 -25.64 -2.77
CA ILE A 144 -32.20 -26.43 -3.84
C ILE A 144 -31.49 -27.67 -3.27
N PHE A 145 -30.65 -27.52 -2.25
CA PHE A 145 -29.92 -28.64 -1.68
C PHE A 145 -30.83 -29.64 -0.96
N SER A 146 -31.95 -29.19 -0.40
CA SER A 146 -32.96 -30.07 0.19
C SER A 146 -33.63 -30.94 -0.87
N LEU A 147 -33.96 -30.36 -2.04
CA LEU A 147 -34.51 -31.11 -3.16
C LEU A 147 -33.50 -32.12 -3.73
N ILE A 148 -32.23 -31.73 -3.89
CA ILE A 148 -31.16 -32.66 -4.27
C ILE A 148 -31.02 -33.80 -3.24
N GLY A 149 -31.10 -33.46 -1.95
CA GLY A 149 -31.06 -34.42 -0.85
C GLY A 149 -32.21 -35.43 -0.89
N LEU A 150 -33.45 -34.96 -1.14
CA LEU A 150 -34.62 -35.82 -1.30
C LEU A 150 -34.50 -36.73 -2.52
N GLN A 151 -33.97 -36.23 -3.64
CA GLN A 151 -33.69 -37.05 -4.82
C GLN A 151 -32.71 -38.18 -4.52
N ALA A 152 -31.63 -37.86 -3.79
CA ALA A 152 -30.59 -38.83 -3.43
C ALA A 152 -31.12 -39.94 -2.50
N LEU A 153 -32.19 -39.67 -1.76
CA LEU A 153 -32.91 -40.63 -0.93
C LEU A 153 -33.90 -41.52 -1.71
N GLY A 154 -34.03 -41.33 -3.03
CA GLY A 154 -34.98 -42.07 -3.85
C GLY A 154 -36.43 -41.60 -3.73
N VAL A 155 -36.67 -40.45 -3.09
CA VAL A 155 -38.00 -39.83 -3.07
C VAL A 155 -38.31 -39.32 -4.47
N ASN A 156 -39.46 -39.73 -5.03
CA ASN A 156 -39.91 -39.18 -6.30
C ASN A 156 -40.20 -37.68 -6.13
N ILE A 157 -39.31 -36.87 -6.67
CA ILE A 157 -39.42 -35.42 -6.71
C ILE A 157 -39.66 -34.92 -8.14
N ASP A 158 -40.06 -35.77 -9.08
CA ASP A 158 -40.18 -35.42 -10.50
C ASP A 158 -41.08 -34.20 -10.69
N SER A 159 -42.18 -34.11 -9.93
CA SER A 159 -43.07 -32.94 -9.90
C SER A 159 -42.37 -31.67 -9.37
N ALA A 160 -41.54 -31.77 -8.34
CA ALA A 160 -40.80 -30.64 -7.77
C ALA A 160 -39.62 -30.22 -8.66
N VAL A 161 -38.96 -31.17 -9.33
CA VAL A 161 -37.90 -30.93 -10.32
C VAL A 161 -38.48 -30.29 -11.57
N LEU A 162 -39.63 -30.76 -12.04
CA LEU A 162 -40.36 -30.16 -13.16
C LEU A 162 -40.81 -28.73 -12.82
N PHE A 163 -41.33 -28.51 -11.61
CA PHE A 163 -41.67 -27.18 -11.09
C PHE A 163 -40.43 -26.26 -11.03
N LEU A 164 -39.31 -26.72 -10.45
CA LEU A 164 -38.04 -25.98 -10.44
C LEU A 164 -37.55 -25.65 -11.85
N LYS A 165 -37.60 -26.62 -12.77
CA LYS A 165 -37.17 -26.44 -14.16
C LYS A 165 -38.00 -25.39 -14.89
N ASN A 166 -39.31 -25.38 -14.68
CA ASN A 166 -40.22 -24.50 -15.39
C ASN A 166 -40.32 -23.10 -14.76
N ILE A 167 -40.08 -22.96 -13.46
CA ILE A 167 -40.23 -21.69 -12.74
C ILE A 167 -38.88 -21.18 -12.24
N ALA A 168 -38.15 -21.97 -11.46
CA ALA A 168 -36.93 -21.51 -10.81
C ALA A 168 -35.76 -21.28 -11.78
N TYR A 169 -35.60 -22.07 -12.85
CA TYR A 169 -34.52 -21.82 -13.84
C TYR A 169 -34.68 -20.48 -14.56
N PRO A 170 -35.86 -20.12 -15.11
CA PRO A 170 -36.08 -18.77 -15.64
C PRO A 170 -35.79 -17.66 -14.63
N PHE A 171 -36.24 -17.81 -13.37
CA PHE A 171 -35.94 -16.83 -12.31
C PHE A 171 -34.45 -16.78 -11.94
N LEU A 172 -33.73 -17.91 -11.98
CA LEU A 172 -32.30 -17.98 -11.72
C LEU A 172 -31.51 -17.33 -12.85
N ILE A 173 -31.86 -17.62 -14.11
CA ILE A 173 -31.28 -16.98 -15.29
C ILE A 173 -31.54 -15.48 -15.23
N LEU A 174 -32.77 -15.06 -14.97
CA LEU A 174 -33.14 -13.66 -14.81
C LEU A 174 -32.36 -13.01 -13.65
N GLY A 175 -32.20 -13.71 -12.54
CA GLY A 175 -31.39 -13.29 -11.39
C GLY A 175 -29.91 -13.13 -11.74
N LEU A 176 -29.33 -14.06 -12.50
CA LEU A 176 -27.96 -13.97 -13.00
C LEU A 176 -27.79 -12.80 -13.97
N VAL A 177 -28.77 -12.56 -14.85
CA VAL A 177 -28.78 -11.40 -15.75
C VAL A 177 -28.82 -10.11 -14.93
N PHE A 178 -29.71 -9.98 -13.95
CA PHE A 178 -29.77 -8.81 -13.08
C PHE A 178 -28.49 -8.62 -12.27
N LEU A 179 -27.91 -9.70 -11.74
CA LEU A 179 -26.65 -9.68 -11.02
C LEU A 179 -25.51 -9.21 -11.92
N PHE A 180 -25.43 -9.72 -13.15
CA PHE A 180 -24.44 -9.31 -14.13
C PHE A 180 -24.59 -7.81 -14.49
N TYR A 181 -25.81 -7.36 -14.80
CA TYR A 181 -26.06 -5.94 -15.09
C TYR A 181 -25.81 -5.03 -13.88
N GLY A 182 -26.14 -5.48 -12.66
CA GLY A 182 -25.93 -4.75 -11.42
C GLY A 182 -24.46 -4.65 -11.02
N LEU A 183 -23.67 -5.71 -11.23
CA LEU A 183 -22.24 -5.73 -10.92
C LEU A 183 -21.37 -5.14 -12.04
N LYS A 184 -21.87 -5.03 -13.27
CA LYS A 184 -21.12 -4.50 -14.41
C LYS A 184 -20.40 -3.18 -14.08
N PRO A 185 -21.03 -2.14 -13.49
CA PRO A 185 -20.32 -0.90 -13.14
C PRO A 185 -19.20 -1.12 -12.12
N PHE A 186 -19.39 -2.02 -11.15
CA PHE A 186 -18.36 -2.32 -10.15
C PHE A 186 -17.15 -3.00 -10.81
N VAL A 187 -17.40 -4.01 -11.63
CA VAL A 187 -16.35 -4.77 -12.34
C VAL A 187 -15.58 -3.87 -13.29
N GLU A 188 -16.28 -3.06 -14.09
CA GLU A 188 -15.66 -2.07 -14.99
C GLU A 188 -14.74 -1.11 -14.23
N ASN A 189 -15.24 -0.51 -13.14
CA ASN A 189 -14.46 0.43 -12.34
C ASN A 189 -13.28 -0.24 -11.63
N TYR A 190 -13.41 -1.49 -11.20
CA TYR A 190 -12.34 -2.25 -10.57
C TYR A 190 -11.18 -2.50 -11.55
N PHE A 191 -11.48 -2.99 -12.75
CA PHE A 191 -10.46 -3.24 -13.79
C PHE A 191 -9.86 -1.93 -14.31
N LEU A 192 -10.66 -0.89 -14.49
CA LEU A 192 -10.13 0.44 -14.83
C LEU A 192 -9.22 0.97 -13.71
N GLY A 193 -9.57 0.75 -12.44
CA GLY A 193 -8.71 1.12 -11.33
C GLY A 193 -7.36 0.41 -11.31
N PHE A 194 -7.33 -0.86 -11.72
CA PHE A 194 -6.09 -1.59 -11.94
C PHE A 194 -5.28 -0.98 -13.10
N PHE A 195 -5.93 -0.72 -14.23
CA PHE A 195 -5.31 -0.08 -15.40
C PHE A 195 -4.69 1.30 -15.07
N PHE A 196 -5.45 2.19 -14.43
CA PHE A 196 -4.98 3.53 -14.04
C PHE A 196 -3.77 3.47 -13.11
N LYS A 197 -3.72 2.49 -12.19
CA LYS A 197 -2.58 2.30 -11.27
C LYS A 197 -1.34 1.76 -11.98
N GLN A 198 -1.52 0.82 -12.92
CA GLN A 198 -0.41 0.21 -13.65
C GLN A 198 0.25 1.21 -14.60
N GLU A 199 -0.55 1.94 -15.37
CA GLU A 199 -0.08 2.93 -16.34
C GLU A 199 0.38 4.24 -15.69
N LYS A 200 0.13 4.42 -14.38
CA LYS A 200 0.44 5.65 -13.61
C LYS A 200 -0.05 6.92 -14.32
N LEU A 201 -1.22 6.84 -14.96
CA LEU A 201 -1.83 7.96 -15.69
C LEU A 201 -2.15 9.13 -14.76
N PHE A 202 -2.45 8.83 -13.49
CA PHE A 202 -2.70 9.80 -12.44
C PHE A 202 -1.89 9.48 -11.19
N THR A 203 -1.40 10.52 -10.52
CA THR A 203 -0.76 10.39 -9.21
C THR A 203 -1.43 11.25 -8.15
N ILE A 204 -1.26 10.86 -6.89
CA ILE A 204 -1.81 11.60 -5.75
C ILE A 204 -1.16 13.00 -5.71
N GLY A 205 -1.96 14.04 -5.57
CA GLY A 205 -1.53 15.44 -5.57
C GLY A 205 -1.55 16.11 -6.95
N GLU A 206 -1.76 15.36 -8.03
CA GLU A 206 -1.93 15.97 -9.36
C GLU A 206 -3.23 16.73 -9.49
N GLN A 207 -3.18 17.80 -10.29
CA GLN A 207 -4.35 18.62 -10.63
C GLN A 207 -4.86 18.25 -12.01
N ILE A 208 -6.10 17.73 -12.05
CA ILE A 208 -6.78 17.37 -13.29
C ILE A 208 -7.94 18.33 -13.55
N LYS A 209 -8.26 18.56 -14.82
CA LYS A 209 -9.44 19.32 -15.25
C LYS A 209 -10.35 18.41 -16.06
N MET A 210 -11.56 18.20 -15.57
CA MET A 210 -12.58 17.43 -16.28
C MET A 210 -13.39 18.35 -17.22
N PRO A 211 -13.81 17.85 -18.39
CA PRO A 211 -14.64 18.60 -19.31
C PRO A 211 -16.01 18.87 -18.67
N GLY A 212 -16.46 20.12 -18.74
CA GLY A 212 -17.67 20.63 -18.06
C GLY A 212 -17.43 21.20 -16.65
N GLN A 213 -16.26 20.96 -16.04
CA GLN A 213 -15.88 21.61 -14.78
C GLN A 213 -15.01 22.86 -15.04
N LYS A 214 -15.44 24.01 -14.52
CA LYS A 214 -14.65 25.26 -14.60
C LYS A 214 -13.38 25.20 -13.75
N GLN A 215 -13.37 24.37 -12.70
CA GLN A 215 -12.28 24.30 -11.73
C GLN A 215 -11.40 23.05 -11.90
N LYS A 216 -10.12 23.17 -11.53
CA LYS A 216 -9.20 22.05 -11.41
C LYS A 216 -9.47 21.32 -10.09
N ILE A 217 -9.47 20.00 -10.12
CA ILE A 217 -9.60 19.14 -8.95
C ILE A 217 -8.25 18.50 -8.65
N THR A 218 -7.95 18.31 -7.36
CA THR A 218 -6.70 17.70 -6.90
C THR A 218 -6.98 16.27 -6.46
N ILE A 219 -6.25 15.28 -6.97
CA ILE A 219 -6.45 13.89 -6.59
C ILE A 219 -5.91 13.68 -5.17
N GLU A 220 -6.79 13.35 -4.24
CA GLU A 220 -6.40 13.15 -2.85
C GLU A 220 -6.02 11.71 -2.54
N SER A 221 -6.80 10.76 -3.05
CA SER A 221 -6.53 9.34 -2.88
C SER A 221 -7.08 8.54 -4.06
N MET A 222 -6.42 7.43 -4.35
CA MET A 222 -6.84 6.47 -5.36
C MET A 222 -7.40 5.22 -4.69
N LYS A 223 -8.71 5.02 -4.77
CA LYS A 223 -9.41 3.82 -4.26
C LYS A 223 -9.38 2.72 -5.33
N LYS A 224 -9.97 1.55 -5.03
CA LYS A 224 -10.02 0.41 -5.97
C LYS A 224 -10.92 0.68 -7.18
N ILE A 225 -11.98 1.48 -7.00
CA ILE A 225 -13.05 1.69 -7.98
C ILE A 225 -13.25 3.16 -8.39
N GLY A 226 -12.48 4.09 -7.81
CA GLY A 226 -12.49 5.49 -8.19
C GLY A 226 -11.42 6.30 -7.47
N VAL A 227 -11.45 7.61 -7.66
CA VAL A 227 -10.57 8.56 -6.97
C VAL A 227 -11.39 9.48 -6.09
N ILE A 228 -10.84 9.85 -4.94
CA ILE A 228 -11.35 10.98 -4.16
C ILE A 228 -10.55 12.20 -4.60
N ALA A 229 -11.24 13.24 -5.05
CA ALA A 229 -10.62 14.48 -5.48
C ALA A 229 -11.22 15.66 -4.72
N SER A 230 -10.38 16.60 -4.29
CA SER A 230 -10.82 17.83 -3.66
C SER A 230 -10.90 18.97 -4.67
N THR A 231 -11.95 19.77 -4.49
CA THR A 231 -12.13 21.05 -5.18
C THR A 231 -11.41 22.16 -4.42
N LYS A 232 -11.29 23.36 -5.03
CA LYS A 232 -10.72 24.53 -4.33
C LYS A 232 -11.47 24.90 -3.04
N ASN A 233 -12.75 24.51 -2.95
CA ASN A 233 -13.60 24.78 -1.79
C ASN A 233 -13.46 23.71 -0.69
N HIS A 234 -12.45 22.84 -0.77
CA HIS A 234 -12.17 21.77 0.20
C HIS A 234 -13.30 20.72 0.31
N SER A 235 -14.23 20.70 -0.65
CA SER A 235 -15.21 19.62 -0.77
C SER A 235 -14.59 18.44 -1.51
N ASN A 236 -14.75 17.24 -0.93
CA ASN A 236 -14.30 15.98 -1.49
C ASN A 236 -15.37 15.37 -2.39
N VAL A 237 -14.97 14.99 -3.60
CA VAL A 237 -15.84 14.37 -4.60
C VAL A 237 -15.26 13.01 -4.96
N PHE A 238 -16.08 11.97 -4.86
CA PHE A 238 -15.73 10.66 -5.37
C PHE A 238 -16.05 10.58 -6.87
N ILE A 239 -15.05 10.17 -7.66
CA ILE A 239 -15.15 10.05 -9.11
C ILE A 239 -14.80 8.61 -9.51
N PRO A 240 -15.79 7.83 -9.98
CA PRO A 240 -15.54 6.49 -10.51
C PRO A 240 -14.57 6.51 -11.69
N TYR A 241 -13.71 5.49 -11.80
CA TYR A 241 -12.72 5.39 -12.88
C TYR A 241 -13.34 5.37 -14.28
N LYS A 242 -14.54 4.79 -14.45
CA LYS A 242 -15.29 4.82 -15.70
C LYS A 242 -15.54 6.24 -16.19
N LYS A 243 -15.97 7.15 -15.29
CA LYS A 243 -16.18 8.57 -15.61
C LYS A 243 -14.88 9.28 -15.98
N LEU A 244 -13.74 8.82 -15.44
CA LEU A 244 -12.43 9.35 -15.80
C LEU A 244 -11.97 8.85 -17.17
N PHE A 245 -12.23 7.58 -17.47
CA PHE A 245 -11.83 6.95 -18.73
C PHE A 245 -12.64 7.46 -19.93
N GLU A 246 -13.96 7.64 -19.76
CA GLU A 246 -14.86 8.09 -20.84
C GLU A 246 -14.69 9.57 -21.18
N LYS A 247 -14.11 10.38 -20.29
CA LYS A 247 -13.95 11.81 -20.48
C LYS A 247 -12.52 12.16 -20.87
N GLN A 248 -12.36 13.11 -21.79
CA GLN A 248 -11.04 13.69 -22.08
C GLN A 248 -10.54 14.46 -20.87
N ILE A 249 -9.61 13.88 -20.11
CA ILE A 249 -9.02 14.54 -18.95
C ILE A 249 -7.81 15.35 -19.40
N PHE A 250 -7.84 16.65 -19.13
CA PHE A 250 -6.66 17.50 -19.28
C PHE A 250 -5.88 17.49 -17.97
N PHE A 251 -4.68 16.95 -18.01
CA PHE A 251 -3.74 16.98 -16.88
C PHE A 251 -2.43 17.63 -17.33
N LYS A 252 -1.86 18.47 -16.46
CA LYS A 252 -0.52 19.03 -16.69
C LYS A 252 0.48 18.12 -16.00
N LYS A 253 1.14 17.23 -16.77
CA LYS A 253 2.22 16.40 -16.24
C LYS A 253 3.42 17.31 -15.93
N ILE A 254 3.90 17.27 -14.69
CA ILE A 254 5.17 17.92 -14.32
C ILE A 254 6.28 16.93 -14.69
N THR A 255 6.86 17.11 -15.88
CA THR A 255 8.05 16.40 -16.33
C THR A 255 9.24 17.34 -16.24
N TYR A 256 10.29 16.91 -15.53
CA TYR A 256 11.59 17.57 -15.59
C TYR A 256 12.33 16.96 -16.77
N ASP A 257 12.58 17.76 -17.80
CA ASP A 257 13.32 17.32 -18.97
C ASP A 257 14.83 17.27 -18.67
N LEU A 258 15.23 16.31 -17.83
CA LEU A 258 16.60 16.14 -17.32
C LEU A 258 17.24 14.82 -17.78
N ASP A 259 16.71 14.24 -18.86
CA ASP A 259 17.04 12.88 -19.29
C ASP A 259 18.46 12.74 -19.85
N THR A 260 19.13 13.87 -20.14
CA THR A 260 20.50 13.90 -20.64
C THR A 260 21.39 14.82 -19.82
N LEU A 261 22.68 14.49 -19.76
CA LEU A 261 23.69 15.32 -19.12
C LEU A 261 23.72 16.75 -19.68
N ASN A 262 23.48 16.93 -20.98
CA ASN A 262 23.46 18.24 -21.62
C ASN A 262 22.32 19.11 -21.11
N LYS A 263 21.13 18.54 -20.90
CA LYS A 263 20.00 19.26 -20.30
C LYS A 263 20.28 19.64 -18.85
N ILE A 264 20.89 18.74 -18.06
CA ILE A 264 21.33 19.07 -16.69
C ILE A 264 22.33 20.24 -16.69
N LYS A 265 23.28 20.25 -17.63
CA LYS A 265 24.28 21.33 -17.77
C LYS A 265 23.66 22.70 -18.08
N GLN A 266 22.58 22.76 -18.86
CA GLN A 266 21.89 24.03 -19.17
C GLN A 266 21.29 24.72 -17.93
N HIS A 267 21.07 23.94 -16.87
CA HIS A 267 20.58 24.44 -15.58
C HIS A 267 21.70 24.65 -14.56
N PHE A 268 22.96 24.39 -14.90
CA PHE A 268 24.09 24.59 -13.99
C PHE A 268 24.34 26.07 -13.71
N ILE A 269 24.53 26.41 -12.44
CA ILE A 269 24.88 27.74 -11.97
C ILE A 269 26.10 27.60 -11.07
N ALA A 270 27.21 28.20 -11.50
CA ALA A 270 28.43 28.28 -10.72
C ALA A 270 28.21 29.20 -9.51
N GLN A 271 28.56 28.73 -8.32
CA GLN A 271 28.34 29.53 -7.11
C GLN A 271 29.32 30.69 -6.98
N GLU A 272 28.85 31.74 -6.32
CA GLU A 272 29.70 32.75 -5.68
C GLU A 272 30.29 32.25 -4.33
N PRO A 273 31.29 32.93 -3.75
CA PRO A 273 31.85 32.57 -2.45
C PRO A 273 30.78 32.52 -1.35
N SER A 274 30.62 31.35 -0.71
CA SER A 274 29.59 31.05 0.32
C SER A 274 28.15 30.89 -0.20
N TYR A 275 27.91 30.99 -1.52
CA TYR A 275 26.57 30.91 -2.14
C TYR A 275 26.17 29.50 -2.60
N CYS A 276 26.80 28.43 -2.08
CA CYS A 276 26.45 27.06 -2.49
C CYS A 276 24.96 26.71 -2.30
N GLY A 277 24.32 27.22 -1.25
CA GLY A 277 22.89 27.07 -0.99
C GLY A 277 22.03 27.86 -1.99
N PRO A 278 22.18 29.20 -2.08
CA PRO A 278 21.48 30.02 -3.06
C PRO A 278 21.63 29.56 -4.52
N ALA A 279 22.84 29.13 -4.93
CA ALA A 279 23.08 28.56 -6.25
C ALA A 279 22.28 27.26 -6.46
N SER A 280 22.30 26.34 -5.48
CA SER A 280 21.54 25.08 -5.55
C SER A 280 20.03 25.32 -5.65
N VAL A 281 19.50 26.29 -4.90
CA VAL A 281 18.09 26.70 -4.98
C VAL A 281 17.77 27.31 -6.34
N SER A 282 18.61 28.21 -6.85
CA SER A 282 18.44 28.84 -8.15
C SER A 282 18.36 27.80 -9.28
N MET A 283 19.25 26.78 -9.25
CA MET A 283 19.22 25.68 -10.22
C MET A 283 17.89 24.90 -10.17
N ILE A 284 17.41 24.55 -8.97
CA ILE A 284 16.12 23.85 -8.80
C ILE A 284 14.94 24.72 -9.27
N LEU A 285 14.93 26.00 -8.91
CA LEU A 285 13.87 26.92 -9.32
C LEU A 285 13.82 27.09 -10.84
N LYS A 286 14.98 27.20 -11.50
CA LYS A 286 15.09 27.24 -12.96
C LYS A 286 14.47 26.00 -13.61
N ILE A 287 14.70 24.81 -13.03
CA ILE A 287 14.11 23.54 -13.49
C ILE A 287 12.59 23.52 -13.28
N PHE A 288 12.11 24.14 -12.21
CA PHE A 288 10.67 24.33 -11.96
C PHE A 288 10.04 25.43 -12.83
N GLY A 289 10.83 26.11 -13.67
CA GLY A 289 10.38 27.17 -14.57
C GLY A 289 10.37 28.57 -13.94
N TYR A 290 11.08 28.78 -12.84
CA TYR A 290 11.26 30.08 -12.19
C TYR A 290 12.68 30.58 -12.42
N ASP A 291 12.83 31.67 -13.18
CA ASP A 291 14.13 32.28 -13.42
C ASP A 291 14.45 33.28 -12.30
N ILE A 292 15.20 32.81 -11.30
CA ILE A 292 15.55 33.58 -10.08
C ILE A 292 17.04 33.39 -9.82
N SER A 293 17.78 34.48 -9.75
CA SER A 293 19.24 34.47 -9.58
C SER A 293 19.70 34.12 -8.16
N GLN A 294 20.91 33.59 -8.01
CA GLN A 294 21.49 33.23 -6.72
C GLN A 294 21.72 34.44 -5.81
N GLU A 295 21.99 35.63 -6.37
CA GLU A 295 22.25 36.87 -5.64
C GLU A 295 20.97 37.35 -4.93
N LYS A 296 19.84 37.29 -5.65
CA LYS A 296 18.53 37.62 -5.09
C LYS A 296 18.14 36.67 -3.96
N ILE A 297 18.35 35.36 -4.16
CA ILE A 297 18.10 34.35 -3.13
C ILE A 297 19.02 34.57 -1.93
N GLY A 298 20.31 34.79 -2.17
CA GLY A 298 21.31 34.96 -1.12
C GLY A 298 21.06 36.19 -0.26
N LYS A 299 20.64 37.31 -0.86
CA LYS A 299 20.25 38.55 -0.16
C LYS A 299 19.04 38.34 0.76
N LEU A 300 18.00 37.67 0.25
CA LEU A 300 16.78 37.41 1.03
C LEU A 300 17.02 36.37 2.13
N ALA A 301 17.85 35.36 1.85
CA ALA A 301 18.19 34.30 2.80
C ALA A 301 19.29 34.71 3.79
N ARG A 302 19.72 35.99 3.77
CA ARG A 302 20.75 36.55 4.67
C ARG A 302 22.04 35.72 4.69
N THR A 303 22.50 35.34 3.49
CA THR A 303 23.70 34.49 3.34
C THR A 303 24.92 35.19 3.90
N VAL A 304 25.61 34.55 4.84
CA VAL A 304 26.80 35.11 5.50
C VAL A 304 28.02 34.84 4.62
N VAL A 305 28.63 35.92 4.12
CA VAL A 305 29.92 35.87 3.42
C VAL A 305 30.98 36.37 4.40
N PRO A 306 31.86 35.50 4.93
CA PRO A 306 32.92 35.95 5.81
C PRO A 306 33.92 36.80 5.02
N PRO A 307 34.46 37.89 5.59
CA PRO A 307 35.49 38.68 4.93
C PRO A 307 36.69 37.80 4.55
N GLN A 308 37.27 38.06 3.38
CA GLN A 308 38.49 37.38 2.94
C GLN A 308 39.64 37.81 3.87
N LYS A 309 40.21 36.84 4.61
CA LYS A 309 41.49 36.89 5.34
C LYS A 309 42.11 38.30 5.48
N ASN A 310 41.88 38.96 6.61
CA ASN A 310 42.93 39.78 7.21
C ASN A 310 43.74 38.87 8.16
N LEU A 311 45.05 39.07 8.19
CA LEU A 311 46.08 38.19 8.76
C LEU A 311 46.06 37.99 10.29
N ASN A 312 45.01 38.42 11.00
CA ASN A 312 44.98 38.34 12.46
C ASN A 312 43.88 37.36 12.91
N ASP A 313 44.29 36.42 13.78
CA ASP A 313 43.60 35.23 14.29
C ASP A 313 42.27 35.48 15.04
N GLU A 314 41.27 36.11 14.41
CA GLU A 314 39.90 36.06 14.91
C GLU A 314 39.13 34.94 14.22
N LYS A 315 38.47 34.09 15.04
CA LYS A 315 37.64 32.96 14.59
C LYS A 315 36.61 33.44 13.57
N ILE A 316 36.93 33.26 12.29
CA ILE A 316 36.04 33.54 11.16
C ILE A 316 34.76 32.71 11.37
N GLY A 317 33.63 33.38 11.61
CA GLY A 317 32.33 32.72 11.73
C GLY A 317 32.01 31.85 10.52
N ALA A 318 31.29 30.75 10.73
CA ALA A 318 30.90 29.84 9.66
C ALA A 318 30.04 30.57 8.60
N GLY A 319 30.61 30.83 7.42
CA GLY A 319 29.90 31.40 6.27
C GLY A 319 28.92 30.42 5.63
N GLY A 320 27.82 30.93 5.07
CA GLY A 320 26.79 30.15 4.40
C GLY A 320 25.36 30.59 4.75
N THR A 321 24.40 29.71 4.44
CA THR A 321 22.96 29.97 4.60
C THR A 321 22.33 28.80 5.35
N LYS A 322 21.40 29.07 6.28
CA LYS A 322 20.66 28.00 6.95
C LYS A 322 19.61 27.40 6.01
N PRO A 323 19.27 26.11 6.15
CA PRO A 323 18.27 25.45 5.32
C PRO A 323 16.90 26.12 5.38
N GLN A 324 16.45 26.51 6.59
CA GLN A 324 15.14 27.12 6.76
C GLN A 324 15.05 28.47 6.05
N ASP A 325 16.09 29.31 6.12
CA ASP A 325 16.14 30.59 5.41
C ASP A 325 16.02 30.39 3.88
N LEU A 326 16.63 29.34 3.33
CA LEU A 326 16.49 28.99 1.92
C LEU A 326 15.06 28.56 1.56
N ILE A 327 14.42 27.76 2.42
CA ILE A 327 13.04 27.29 2.24
C ILE A 327 12.07 28.48 2.26
N ASP A 328 12.17 29.34 3.28
CA ASP A 328 11.27 30.48 3.45
C ASP A 328 11.35 31.43 2.26
N VAL A 329 12.57 31.65 1.73
CA VAL A 329 12.78 32.46 0.53
C VAL A 329 12.17 31.82 -0.72
N VAL A 330 12.29 30.50 -0.88
CA VAL A 330 11.65 29.77 -1.98
C VAL A 330 10.13 29.91 -1.92
N GLU A 331 9.54 29.72 -0.74
CA GLU A 331 8.10 29.82 -0.52
C GLU A 331 7.60 31.25 -0.78
N GLN A 332 8.34 32.26 -0.30
CA GLN A 332 8.06 33.67 -0.56
C GLN A 332 8.12 34.01 -2.05
N LEU A 333 9.23 33.69 -2.73
CA LEU A 333 9.46 34.06 -4.13
C LEU A 333 8.50 33.34 -5.09
N THR A 334 8.09 32.13 -4.75
CA THR A 334 7.15 31.35 -5.58
C THR A 334 5.69 31.53 -5.18
N LYS A 335 5.40 32.35 -4.15
CA LYS A 335 4.06 32.53 -3.57
C LYS A 335 3.42 31.19 -3.18
N ASN A 336 4.15 30.37 -2.43
CA ASN A 336 3.78 29.02 -1.98
C ASN A 336 3.50 28.01 -3.11
N LYS A 337 3.88 28.30 -4.36
CA LYS A 337 3.76 27.34 -5.47
C LYS A 337 4.86 26.28 -5.44
N VAL A 338 5.96 26.54 -4.74
CA VAL A 338 6.97 25.54 -4.37
C VAL A 338 7.01 25.52 -2.85
N LYS A 339 6.97 24.33 -2.25
CA LYS A 339 7.13 24.13 -0.80
C LYS A 339 8.42 23.41 -0.50
N GLY A 340 9.00 23.74 0.65
CA GLY A 340 10.25 23.14 1.11
C GLY A 340 10.13 22.47 2.46
N VAL A 341 11.00 21.50 2.74
CA VAL A 341 11.18 20.95 4.09
C VAL A 341 12.64 20.57 4.32
N TRP A 342 13.13 20.83 5.54
CA TRP A 342 14.44 20.39 6.01
C TRP A 342 14.32 19.04 6.73
N ILE A 343 15.19 18.11 6.37
CA ILE A 343 15.22 16.77 6.96
C ILE A 343 16.63 16.49 7.48
N ASN A 344 16.74 16.47 8.81
CA ASN A 344 17.97 16.16 9.52
C ASN A 344 18.34 14.68 9.35
N ILE A 345 19.64 14.38 9.17
CA ILE A 345 20.19 13.02 9.05
C ILE A 345 19.78 12.08 10.20
N ASN A 346 19.52 12.60 11.40
CA ASN A 346 19.07 11.79 12.54
C ASN A 346 17.68 11.17 12.33
N ARG A 347 16.88 11.71 11.40
CA ARG A 347 15.54 11.20 11.06
C ARG A 347 15.58 10.21 9.90
N ILE A 348 16.76 9.95 9.33
CA ILE A 348 16.97 9.15 8.12
C ILE A 348 17.43 7.74 8.52
N THR A 349 16.60 6.73 8.24
CA THR A 349 16.97 5.33 8.42
C THR A 349 17.70 4.77 7.20
N ASN A 350 17.27 5.15 6.00
CA ASN A 350 17.87 4.72 4.74
C ASN A 350 17.87 5.85 3.71
N LEU A 351 19.02 6.54 3.61
CA LEU A 351 19.20 7.70 2.72
C LEU A 351 18.88 7.37 1.25
N LYS A 352 19.31 6.20 0.76
CA LYS A 352 19.09 5.78 -0.63
C LYS A 352 17.61 5.69 -0.95
N LEU A 353 16.86 4.95 -0.12
CA LEU A 353 15.43 4.75 -0.32
C LEU A 353 14.69 6.09 -0.21
N GLU A 354 15.06 6.91 0.76
CA GLU A 354 14.44 8.18 1.04
C GLU A 354 14.61 9.20 -0.10
N LEU A 355 15.85 9.40 -0.58
CA LEU A 355 16.11 10.26 -1.73
C LEU A 355 15.40 9.75 -2.99
N LYS A 356 15.40 8.42 -3.21
CA LYS A 356 14.70 7.81 -4.35
C LYS A 356 13.19 8.04 -4.30
N THR A 357 12.56 7.90 -3.13
CA THR A 357 11.13 8.16 -2.95
C THR A 357 10.79 9.63 -3.21
N TRP A 358 11.58 10.58 -2.71
CA TRP A 358 11.37 12.00 -2.98
C TRP A 358 11.47 12.36 -4.46
N LEU A 359 12.50 11.87 -5.15
CA LEU A 359 12.67 12.08 -6.60
C LEU A 359 11.53 11.43 -7.40
N ASN A 360 11.10 10.22 -7.02
CA ASN A 360 9.95 9.54 -7.64
C ASN A 360 8.65 10.35 -7.46
N ASN A 361 8.49 11.00 -6.31
CA ASN A 361 7.37 11.89 -6.00
C ASN A 361 7.51 13.29 -6.61
N LYS A 362 8.46 13.47 -7.55
CA LYS A 362 8.72 14.71 -8.28
C LYS A 362 9.16 15.87 -7.38
N ALA A 363 9.95 15.59 -6.36
CA ALA A 363 10.72 16.61 -5.67
C ALA A 363 12.14 16.70 -6.26
N LEU A 364 12.82 17.81 -6.01
CA LEU A 364 14.27 17.94 -6.16
C LEU A 364 14.90 18.18 -4.79
N ILE A 365 16.13 17.71 -4.63
CA ILE A 365 16.75 17.58 -3.32
C ILE A 365 18.06 18.34 -3.30
N ILE A 366 18.31 19.10 -2.24
CA ILE A 366 19.60 19.73 -1.95
C ILE A 366 20.21 19.02 -0.74
N VAL A 367 21.33 18.34 -0.92
CA VAL A 367 22.05 17.70 0.19
C VAL A 367 23.04 18.69 0.82
N ASP A 368 23.11 18.72 2.15
CA ASP A 368 24.16 19.42 2.91
C ASP A 368 25.12 18.41 3.52
N TYR A 369 26.37 18.42 3.10
CA TYR A 369 27.37 17.48 3.58
C TYR A 369 28.76 18.09 3.70
N LYS A 370 29.59 17.52 4.58
CA LYS A 370 31.01 17.87 4.64
C LYS A 370 31.74 17.28 3.43
N LYS A 371 32.22 18.16 2.54
CA LYS A 371 32.79 17.78 1.23
C LYS A 371 34.07 16.93 1.34
N SER A 372 34.76 16.98 2.49
CA SER A 372 35.96 16.20 2.78
C SER A 372 35.77 14.68 2.64
N PHE A 373 34.55 14.17 2.82
CA PHE A 373 34.25 12.74 2.67
C PHE A 373 34.21 12.26 1.22
N LEU A 374 34.03 13.19 0.27
CA LEU A 374 34.14 12.92 -1.16
C LEU A 374 35.49 13.34 -1.72
N PHE A 375 35.97 14.52 -1.31
CA PHE A 375 37.21 15.12 -1.76
C PHE A 375 38.06 15.47 -0.53
N PRO A 376 39.06 14.65 -0.15
CA PRO A 376 39.84 14.84 1.07
C PRO A 376 40.42 16.25 1.27
N GLU A 377 40.77 16.90 0.16
CA GLU A 377 41.31 18.26 0.13
C GLU A 377 40.26 19.37 0.36
N ALA A 378 38.97 19.06 0.34
CA ALA A 378 37.89 20.04 0.54
C ALA A 378 37.53 20.14 2.03
N LYS A 379 37.95 21.23 2.69
CA LYS A 379 37.77 21.41 4.14
C LYS A 379 36.36 21.87 4.57
N LYS A 380 35.54 22.39 3.65
CA LYS A 380 34.26 23.05 3.94
C LYS A 380 33.05 22.15 3.67
N ALA A 381 31.94 22.46 4.33
CA ALA A 381 30.63 21.90 4.00
C ALA A 381 30.07 22.49 2.71
N HIS A 382 29.09 21.81 2.10
CA HIS A 382 28.59 22.18 0.81
C HIS A 382 27.14 21.75 0.59
N TYR A 383 26.36 22.65 -0.02
CA TYR A 383 25.08 22.31 -0.62
C TYR A 383 25.27 21.86 -2.06
N SER A 384 24.59 20.81 -2.48
CA SER A 384 24.56 20.36 -3.87
C SER A 384 23.22 19.72 -4.22
N VAL A 385 22.82 19.81 -5.48
CA VAL A 385 21.54 19.25 -5.94
C VAL A 385 21.72 17.77 -6.26
N CYS A 386 20.84 16.93 -5.72
CA CYS A 386 20.76 15.50 -6.05
C CYS A 386 19.63 15.30 -7.08
N PHE A 387 19.98 14.78 -8.27
CA PHE A 387 19.05 14.58 -9.38
C PHE A 387 18.54 13.16 -9.53
N ALA A 388 19.36 12.17 -9.18
CA ALA A 388 19.03 10.78 -9.42
C ALA A 388 19.72 9.87 -8.40
N VAL A 389 19.12 8.71 -8.14
CA VAL A 389 19.72 7.60 -7.41
C VAL A 389 19.86 6.43 -8.37
N LYS A 390 21.09 6.00 -8.65
CA LYS A 390 21.39 4.85 -9.51
C LYS A 390 22.23 3.85 -8.73
N GLY A 391 21.68 2.66 -8.45
CA GLY A 391 22.36 1.69 -7.59
C GLY A 391 22.64 2.29 -6.21
N ASP A 392 23.90 2.32 -5.79
CA ASP A 392 24.36 2.92 -4.54
C ASP A 392 25.03 4.30 -4.73
N GLU A 393 24.77 4.93 -5.89
CA GLU A 393 25.33 6.23 -6.24
C GLU A 393 24.23 7.29 -6.41
N LEU A 394 24.57 8.52 -6.00
CA LEU A 394 23.78 9.73 -6.18
C LEU A 394 24.37 10.55 -7.32
N LEU A 395 23.53 10.98 -8.26
CA LEU A 395 23.92 11.96 -9.27
C LEU A 395 23.83 13.36 -8.65
N ILE A 396 25.00 13.95 -8.37
CA ILE A 396 25.13 15.25 -7.72
C ILE A 396 25.52 16.31 -8.76
N LEU A 397 24.81 17.44 -8.72
CA LEU A 397 25.20 18.69 -9.36
C LEU A 397 25.70 19.65 -8.28
N ASP A 398 27.02 19.77 -8.22
CA ASP A 398 27.75 20.56 -7.23
C ASP A 398 28.12 21.92 -7.84
N PRO A 399 27.60 23.04 -7.30
CA PRO A 399 27.80 24.37 -7.88
C PRO A 399 29.24 24.90 -7.72
N GLY A 400 30.12 24.18 -7.03
CA GLY A 400 31.50 24.59 -6.78
C GLY A 400 32.35 24.73 -8.05
N VAL A 401 32.95 25.91 -8.24
CA VAL A 401 33.75 26.22 -9.44
C VAL A 401 35.01 25.37 -9.59
N LYS A 402 35.77 25.14 -8.50
CA LYS A 402 37.08 24.45 -8.56
C LYS A 402 36.99 22.92 -8.42
N LYS A 403 36.01 22.42 -7.69
CA LYS A 403 35.89 21.00 -7.27
C LYS A 403 34.44 20.49 -7.34
N GLY A 404 33.62 21.11 -8.18
CA GLY A 404 32.21 20.75 -8.40
C GLY A 404 31.97 20.25 -9.82
N GLY A 405 30.74 20.43 -10.32
CA GLY A 405 30.27 19.88 -11.58
C GLY A 405 29.25 18.76 -11.38
N VAL A 406 29.12 17.88 -12.38
CA VAL A 406 28.21 16.73 -12.33
C VAL A 406 29.02 15.48 -12.06
N TYR A 407 28.67 14.72 -11.02
CA TYR A 407 29.35 13.46 -10.72
C TYR A 407 28.43 12.47 -9.97
N PHE A 408 28.82 11.19 -10.02
CA PHE A 408 28.24 10.17 -9.16
C PHE A 408 29.00 10.13 -7.82
N ALA A 409 28.24 10.09 -6.73
CA ALA A 409 28.77 9.99 -5.37
C ALA A 409 28.17 8.80 -4.64
N ASP A 410 29.00 7.97 -4.02
CA ASP A 410 28.53 6.87 -3.17
C ASP A 410 27.64 7.43 -2.05
N VAL A 411 26.41 6.91 -1.96
CA VAL A 411 25.41 7.28 -0.94
C VAL A 411 26.00 7.23 0.47
N ARG A 412 26.86 6.24 0.76
CA ARG A 412 27.49 6.07 2.07
C ARG A 412 28.43 7.22 2.41
N LYS A 413 29.18 7.74 1.43
CA LYS A 413 30.09 8.88 1.66
C LYS A 413 29.30 10.17 1.88
N ILE A 414 28.23 10.38 1.12
CA ILE A 414 27.30 11.49 1.34
C ILE A 414 26.67 11.38 2.73
N TYR A 415 26.16 10.19 3.12
CA TYR A 415 25.60 9.95 4.44
C TYR A 415 26.61 10.27 5.56
N LEU A 416 27.85 9.81 5.45
CA LEU A 416 28.91 10.13 6.42
C LEU A 416 29.20 11.63 6.48
N GLY A 417 29.22 12.30 5.32
CA GLY A 417 29.35 13.75 5.24
C GLY A 417 28.17 14.50 5.84
N MET A 418 26.94 13.98 5.73
CA MET A 418 25.74 14.53 6.36
C MET A 418 25.72 14.27 7.87
N ASN A 419 26.24 13.12 8.31
CA ASN A 419 26.37 12.73 9.72
C ASN A 419 27.54 13.44 10.43
N THR A 420 27.73 14.72 10.15
CA THR A 420 28.70 15.59 10.79
C THR A 420 28.01 16.79 11.40
N TYR A 421 28.51 17.27 12.55
CA TYR A 421 27.97 18.44 13.22
C TYR A 421 28.27 19.72 12.43
N SER A 422 27.27 20.59 12.31
CA SER A 422 27.38 21.89 11.66
C SER A 422 27.27 23.00 12.70
N GLU A 423 28.34 23.79 12.84
CA GLU A 423 28.36 24.95 13.75
C GLU A 423 27.30 26.00 13.39
N LEU A 424 27.01 26.14 12.08
CA LEU A 424 25.98 27.05 11.58
C LEU A 424 24.55 26.62 11.99
N LEU A 425 24.30 25.30 12.03
CA LEU A 425 22.98 24.73 12.34
C LEU A 425 22.81 24.39 13.81
N LYS A 426 23.93 24.25 14.54
CA LYS A 426 24.00 23.67 15.89
C LYS A 426 23.44 22.25 15.99
N GLU A 427 23.35 21.56 14.86
CA GLU A 427 22.90 20.17 14.75
C GLU A 427 23.69 19.45 13.64
N LYS A 428 23.44 18.15 13.46
CA LYS A 428 23.94 17.43 12.29
C LYS A 428 23.26 17.91 11.01
N ARG A 429 23.96 17.76 9.89
CA ARG A 429 23.47 18.15 8.57
C ARG A 429 22.34 17.23 8.09
N GLY A 430 21.87 17.47 6.87
CA GLY A 430 20.66 16.88 6.35
C GLY A 430 20.47 17.23 4.89
N TYR A 431 19.21 17.28 4.46
CA TYR A 431 18.87 17.69 3.11
C TYR A 431 17.58 18.50 3.07
N ILE A 432 17.46 19.35 2.06
CA ILE A 432 16.27 20.13 1.74
C ILE A 432 15.54 19.41 0.62
N VAL A 433 14.23 19.24 0.78
CA VAL A 433 13.34 18.79 -0.30
C VAL A 433 12.56 20.00 -0.79
N LEU A 434 12.59 20.27 -2.10
CA LEU A 434 11.74 21.27 -2.73
C LEU A 434 10.80 20.59 -3.71
N ALA A 435 9.50 20.88 -3.60
CA ALA A 435 8.48 20.29 -4.45
C ALA A 435 7.55 21.36 -5.03
N PRO A 436 7.24 21.34 -6.34
CA PRO A 436 6.28 22.25 -6.93
C PRO A 436 4.85 21.75 -6.73
N LYS A 437 3.89 22.68 -6.66
CA LYS A 437 2.46 22.41 -6.53
C LYS A 437 1.96 21.51 -7.66
N GLY A 438 1.15 20.52 -7.31
CA GLY A 438 0.66 19.51 -8.26
C GLY A 438 1.48 18.22 -8.28
N THR A 439 2.41 18.05 -7.34
CA THR A 439 3.20 16.82 -7.16
C THR A 439 2.81 16.10 -5.87
N THR A 440 3.03 14.79 -5.82
CA THR A 440 2.85 13.99 -4.58
C THR A 440 3.74 14.50 -3.45
N ALA A 441 4.97 14.94 -3.76
CA ALA A 441 5.88 15.50 -2.76
C ALA A 441 5.35 16.80 -2.15
N TYR A 442 4.78 17.71 -2.94
CA TYR A 442 4.19 18.94 -2.42
C TYR A 442 3.07 18.67 -1.42
N LYS A 443 2.18 17.71 -1.75
CA LYS A 443 1.10 17.30 -0.86
C LYS A 443 1.64 16.70 0.44
N ARG A 444 2.63 15.80 0.34
CA ARG A 444 3.31 15.21 1.51
C ARG A 444 3.89 16.28 2.44
N ILE A 445 4.58 17.28 1.89
CA ILE A 445 5.15 18.39 2.68
C ILE A 445 4.04 19.21 3.34
N GLN A 446 2.96 19.51 2.61
CA GLN A 446 1.82 20.26 3.14
C GLN A 446 1.12 19.54 4.30
N GLU A 447 1.02 18.21 4.23
CA GLU A 447 0.38 17.36 5.25
C GLU A 447 1.34 16.93 6.37
N GLY A 448 2.61 17.37 6.35
CA GLY A 448 3.61 16.98 7.35
C GLY A 448 4.11 15.52 7.22
N LEU A 449 3.87 14.88 6.08
CA LEU A 449 4.23 13.48 5.78
C LEU A 449 5.68 13.37 5.26
N ILE A 450 6.62 13.63 6.17
CA ILE A 450 8.06 13.82 5.89
C ILE A 450 8.87 12.49 5.78
N PHE A 451 8.38 11.39 6.34
CA PHE A 451 9.01 10.06 6.26
C PHE A 451 8.84 9.40 4.87
N SER A 452 9.77 8.54 4.50
CA SER A 452 9.94 8.05 3.12
C SER A 452 9.07 6.87 2.72
N ASP A 453 8.38 6.23 3.65
CA ASP A 453 7.49 5.10 3.36
C ASP A 453 6.01 5.57 3.31
N PRO A 454 5.37 5.60 2.12
CA PRO A 454 3.92 5.83 2.02
C PRO A 454 3.11 4.76 2.75
N ASN A 455 3.65 3.54 2.89
CA ASN A 455 3.03 2.51 3.69
C ASN A 455 3.13 2.84 5.17
N LEU A 456 4.18 3.50 5.69
CA LEU A 456 4.16 4.00 7.07
C LEU A 456 2.98 4.96 7.31
N TYR A 457 2.44 5.63 6.28
CA TYR A 457 1.28 6.54 6.41
C TYR A 457 -0.09 5.87 6.24
N ASN A 458 -0.21 4.95 5.29
CA ASN A 458 -1.40 4.10 5.18
C ASN A 458 -1.49 3.13 6.37
N ASP A 459 -0.33 2.65 6.81
CA ASP A 459 -0.13 1.95 8.06
C ASP A 459 -0.35 2.93 9.20
N LEU A 460 0.14 4.17 9.27
CA LEU A 460 -0.24 5.12 10.35
C LEU A 460 -1.75 5.39 10.42
N SER A 461 -2.52 5.37 9.33
CA SER A 461 -3.98 5.52 9.39
C SER A 461 -4.67 4.26 9.93
N ASN A 462 -4.27 3.08 9.43
CA ASN A 462 -4.79 1.79 9.90
C ASN A 462 -4.19 1.39 11.27
N SER A 463 -3.00 1.88 11.57
CA SER A 463 -2.21 1.74 12.79
C SER A 463 -2.64 2.76 13.79
N MET A 464 -3.09 3.97 13.46
CA MET A 464 -3.76 4.87 14.41
C MET A 464 -5.15 4.33 14.75
N ALA A 465 -5.88 3.75 13.79
CA ALA A 465 -7.13 3.05 14.09
C ALA A 465 -6.88 1.82 14.99
N ASN A 466 -5.84 1.03 14.70
CA ASN A 466 -5.43 -0.10 15.53
C ASN A 466 -4.65 0.32 16.79
N GLU A 467 -4.05 1.51 16.86
CA GLU A 467 -3.29 2.06 17.99
C GLU A 467 -4.22 2.80 18.92
N LEU A 468 -5.30 3.45 18.48
CA LEU A 468 -6.36 3.90 19.39
C LEU A 468 -7.00 2.70 20.09
N ASP A 469 -7.30 1.65 19.31
CA ASP A 469 -7.90 0.41 19.82
C ASP A 469 -6.90 -0.43 20.66
N LYS A 470 -5.59 -0.27 20.41
CA LYS A 470 -4.51 -0.83 21.26
C LYS A 470 -4.12 0.08 22.43
N LEU A 471 -4.22 1.41 22.36
CA LEU A 471 -3.86 2.36 23.43
C LEU A 471 -4.92 2.34 24.54
N ILE A 472 -6.19 2.12 24.18
CA ILE A 472 -7.25 1.76 25.12
C ILE A 472 -6.95 0.42 25.84
N LYS A 473 -6.19 -0.48 25.20
CA LYS A 473 -5.81 -1.81 25.72
C LYS A 473 -4.34 -1.93 26.20
N LYS A 474 -3.52 -0.88 26.08
CA LYS A 474 -2.08 -0.84 26.40
C LYS A 474 -1.70 0.39 27.20
N ALA A 475 -2.64 0.93 27.97
CA ALA A 475 -2.35 1.71 29.16
C ALA A 475 -1.98 0.82 30.37
N SER A 476 -2.00 -0.51 30.23
CA SER A 476 -1.50 -1.46 31.23
C SER A 476 -0.23 -2.17 30.74
N ASP A 477 0.92 -1.63 31.11
CA ASP A 477 2.24 -2.30 31.15
C ASP A 477 3.28 -1.80 30.13
N ILE A 478 4.33 -1.26 30.75
CA ILE A 478 5.43 -0.45 30.24
C ILE A 478 6.73 -1.29 30.17
N ASP A 479 7.55 -1.00 29.16
CA ASP A 479 9.03 -0.98 29.05
C ASP A 479 10.02 -2.19 28.95
N PHE A 480 10.97 -1.97 28.01
CA PHE A 480 12.41 -2.35 27.90
C PHE A 480 12.77 -3.85 27.65
N VAL A 481 13.76 -4.30 26.83
CA VAL A 481 15.19 -3.96 26.60
C VAL A 481 15.70 -4.66 25.31
N LEU A 482 16.70 -4.13 24.56
CA LEU A 482 17.62 -4.96 23.72
C LEU A 482 19.10 -4.47 23.72
N PRO A 483 20.10 -5.37 23.51
CA PRO A 483 21.49 -5.21 23.96
C PRO A 483 22.55 -4.91 22.86
N LYS A 484 23.78 -4.61 23.33
CA LYS A 484 24.91 -3.96 22.63
C LYS A 484 25.75 -4.83 21.66
N SER A 485 25.43 -6.09 21.40
CA SER A 485 26.30 -7.03 20.66
C SER A 485 26.22 -6.94 19.12
N ILE A 486 25.27 -6.20 18.55
CA ILE A 486 25.11 -6.03 17.09
C ILE A 486 26.06 -4.97 16.51
N LYS A 487 26.68 -4.13 17.36
CA LYS A 487 27.54 -3.03 16.93
C LYS A 487 28.90 -3.45 16.37
N LYS A 488 29.38 -4.66 16.65
CA LYS A 488 30.77 -5.08 16.34
C LYS A 488 30.93 -5.73 14.97
N ILE A 489 29.85 -6.23 14.36
CA ILE A 489 29.86 -6.97 13.09
C ILE A 489 29.81 -6.04 11.87
N ILE A 490 29.36 -4.79 12.07
CA ILE A 490 29.15 -3.80 10.99
C ILE A 490 30.46 -3.09 10.59
N ASP A 491 31.45 -3.07 11.49
CA ASP A 491 32.70 -2.33 11.28
C ASP A 491 33.73 -3.09 10.42
N GLU A 492 33.59 -4.41 10.23
CA GLU A 492 34.55 -5.22 9.47
C GLU A 492 34.30 -5.25 7.94
N TYR A 493 33.13 -4.79 7.47
CA TYR A 493 32.75 -4.90 6.06
C TYR A 493 33.10 -3.66 5.19
N LYS A 494 33.94 -2.74 5.68
CA LYS A 494 34.24 -1.43 5.05
C LYS A 494 35.70 -1.25 4.61
N LYS A 495 36.14 -1.97 3.56
CA LYS A 495 37.32 -1.64 2.72
C LYS A 495 37.06 -2.29 1.34
N LYS A 496 37.17 -1.71 0.15
CA LYS A 496 37.65 -0.46 -0.48
C LYS A 496 36.78 -0.21 -1.74
N ASP A 497 36.77 1.02 -2.28
CA ASP A 497 36.99 1.34 -3.73
C ASP A 497 36.38 2.68 -4.25
N LYS A 498 36.85 3.06 -5.45
CA LYS A 498 37.10 4.39 -6.02
C LYS A 498 35.86 5.14 -6.57
N ILE A 499 36.00 6.47 -6.72
CA ILE A 499 35.00 7.43 -7.27
C ILE A 499 35.30 7.70 -8.77
N THR A 500 34.27 7.83 -9.60
CA THR A 500 34.37 8.19 -11.04
C THR A 500 33.71 9.54 -11.31
N HIS A 501 34.44 10.49 -11.90
CA HIS A 501 33.93 11.82 -12.27
C HIS A 501 33.29 11.80 -13.68
N LEU A 502 32.15 12.49 -13.88
CA LEU A 502 31.48 12.59 -15.19
C LEU A 502 31.81 13.88 -15.96
N TRP A 503 31.88 15.03 -15.27
CA TRP A 503 32.18 16.32 -15.91
C TRP A 503 32.59 17.42 -14.90
N ARG A 504 33.45 18.37 -15.34
CA ARG A 504 33.87 19.57 -14.59
C ARG A 504 33.68 20.82 -15.47
N PRO A 505 33.35 21.99 -14.90
CA PRO A 505 33.31 23.25 -15.65
C PRO A 505 34.73 23.72 -16.01
N ASN A 506 34.92 24.17 -17.26
CA ASN A 506 36.18 24.79 -17.71
C ASN A 506 36.20 26.27 -17.27
N ASN A 507 37.35 26.71 -16.75
CA ASN A 507 37.61 28.12 -16.45
C ASN A 507 37.95 28.85 -17.76
N GLU A 508 36.94 29.27 -18.51
CA GLU A 508 37.11 30.38 -19.45
C GLU A 508 36.04 31.42 -19.15
N ARG A 509 36.52 32.63 -18.83
CA ARG A 509 35.70 33.81 -18.60
C ARG A 509 34.84 34.05 -19.85
N ILE A 510 33.55 34.30 -19.64
CA ILE A 510 32.79 35.27 -20.42
C ILE A 510 32.24 36.28 -19.41
#